data_AF-A0A7V7HSA8-F1
#
_entry.id   AF-A0A7V7HSA8-F1
#
_cell.length_a   1.000
_cell.length_b   1.000
_cell.length_c   1.000
_cell.angle_alpha   90.00
_cell.angle_beta   90.00
_cell.angle_gamma   90.00
#
_symmetry.space_group_name_H-M   'P 1'
#
loop_
_entity.id
_entity.type
_entity.pdbx_description
1 polymer ?
#
loop_
_entity_poly.entity_id
_entity_poly.type
_entity_poly.pdbx_seq_one_letter_code
_entity_poly.pdbx_strand_id
1 'polypeptide(L)'
;MYNMKIIGNSCNAIRIYRDQFGCEIRFGSALITCNEDAARILDIVTTSSPKEGLKILATLTGENEILQNYKMVKEVLLNLNKAGVSLEIWNEEWLNFDKQNSGV
;
A
#
# COMPACT_ATOMS: atom_id res chain seq x y z
N MET A 1 19.08 -3.02 10.55
CA MET A 1 19.12 -2.73 9.10
C MET A 1 17.70 -2.36 8.68
N TYR A 2 17.49 -1.22 8.03
CA TYR A 2 16.17 -0.89 7.47
C TYR A 2 15.86 -1.87 6.35
N ASN A 3 14.72 -2.57 6.43
CA ASN A 3 14.24 -3.38 5.33
C ASN A 3 13.74 -2.42 4.25
N MET A 4 14.48 -2.33 3.15
CA MET A 4 14.11 -1.49 2.01
C MET A 4 13.46 -2.36 0.93
N LYS A 5 12.26 -1.95 0.51
CA LYS A 5 11.58 -2.50 -0.66
C LYS A 5 11.63 -1.50 -1.81
N ILE A 6 11.88 -2.00 -3.02
CA ILE A 6 11.88 -1.19 -4.25
C ILE A 6 10.79 -1.71 -5.17
N ILE A 7 9.96 -0.81 -5.70
CA ILE A 7 8.89 -1.11 -6.66
C ILE A 7 9.11 -0.25 -7.92
N GLY A 8 9.10 -0.87 -9.10
CA GLY A 8 9.45 -0.23 -10.36
C GLY A 8 10.96 -0.18 -10.61
N ASN A 9 11.36 0.54 -11.67
CA ASN A 9 12.75 0.63 -12.15
C ASN A 9 13.21 2.10 -12.21
N SER A 10 14.53 2.33 -12.25
CA SER A 10 15.12 3.64 -12.58
C SER A 10 14.71 4.81 -11.64
N CYS A 11 14.63 6.04 -12.17
CA CYS A 11 14.37 7.27 -11.41
C CYS A 11 12.92 7.39 -10.90
N ASN A 12 11.98 6.59 -11.43
CA ASN A 12 10.60 6.50 -11.00
C ASN A 12 10.33 5.29 -10.09
N ALA A 13 11.36 4.63 -9.57
CA ALA A 13 11.16 3.57 -8.59
C ALA A 13 10.68 4.15 -7.24
N ILE A 14 9.68 3.52 -6.64
CA ILE A 14 9.26 3.78 -5.26
C ILE A 14 10.19 3.00 -4.33
N ARG A 15 10.76 3.69 -3.35
CA ARG A 15 11.58 3.07 -2.29
C ARG A 15 10.85 3.21 -0.97
N ILE A 16 10.56 2.09 -0.33
CA ILE A 16 9.88 2.02 0.96
C ILE A 16 10.88 1.52 1.99
N TYR A 17 11.23 2.38 2.95
CA TYR A 17 12.10 2.07 4.08
C TYR A 17 11.23 1.77 5.29
N ARG A 18 11.27 0.54 5.79
CA ARG A 18 10.47 0.09 6.94
C ARG A 18 11.28 0.10 8.22
N ASP A 19 10.68 0.60 9.30
CA ASP A 19 11.18 0.44 10.67
C ASP A 19 10.05 0.02 11.63
N GLN A 20 10.29 0.08 12.94
CA GLN A 20 9.32 -0.33 13.97
C GLN A 20 8.18 0.68 14.22
N PHE A 21 8.28 1.89 13.69
CA PHE A 21 7.31 2.97 13.91
C PHE A 21 6.47 3.26 12.67
N GLY A 22 6.92 2.80 11.50
CA GLY A 22 6.22 3.03 10.25
C GLY A 22 7.12 2.81 9.04
N CYS A 23 6.89 3.62 8.01
CA CYS A 23 7.75 3.61 6.84
C CYS A 23 7.98 5.00 6.26
N GLU A 24 9.09 5.13 5.56
CA GLU A 24 9.41 6.29 4.72
C GLU A 24 9.37 5.87 3.25
N ILE A 25 8.62 6.61 2.45
CA ILE A 25 8.45 6.37 1.01
C ILE A 25 9.15 7.50 0.26
N ARG A 26 10.07 7.12 -0.64
CA ARG A 26 10.76 8.04 -1.55
C ARG A 26 10.34 7.76 -2.98
N PHE A 27 9.82 8.77 -3.66
CA PHE A 27 9.42 8.68 -5.06
C PHE A 27 9.62 10.03 -5.76
N GLY A 28 10.43 10.07 -6.82
CA GLY A 28 10.83 11.34 -7.44
C GLY A 28 11.50 12.26 -6.41
N SER A 29 10.96 13.47 -6.22
CA SER A 29 11.38 14.41 -5.18
C SER A 29 10.54 14.34 -3.90
N ALA A 30 9.53 13.48 -3.84
CA ALA A 30 8.64 13.36 -2.68
C ALA A 30 9.27 12.46 -1.59
N LEU A 31 9.12 12.91 -0.35
CA LEU A 31 9.45 12.18 0.88
C LEU A 31 8.19 12.10 1.73
N ILE A 32 7.69 10.88 1.97
CA ILE A 32 6.41 10.66 2.66
C ILE A 32 6.63 9.71 3.82
N THR A 33 6.17 10.09 5.00
CA THR A 33 6.25 9.27 6.20
C THR A 33 4.89 8.71 6.54
N CYS A 34 4.81 7.41 6.75
CA CYS A 34 3.61 6.69 7.16
C CYS A 34 3.81 6.13 8.57
N ASN A 35 2.74 6.06 9.35
CA ASN A 35 2.74 5.38 10.65
C ASN A 35 2.76 3.84 10.48
N GLU A 36 2.85 3.12 11.60
CA GLU A 36 2.89 1.66 11.66
C GLU A 36 1.71 1.00 10.95
N ASP A 37 0.49 1.50 11.13
CA ASP A 37 -0.71 0.90 10.55
C ASP A 37 -0.71 0.99 9.03
N ALA A 38 -0.43 2.18 8.49
CA ALA A 38 -0.31 2.37 7.05
C ALA A 38 0.86 1.55 6.49
N ALA A 39 1.99 1.48 7.21
CA ALA A 39 3.13 0.70 6.78
C ALA A 39 2.81 -0.81 6.70
N ARG A 40 2.06 -1.37 7.66
CA ARG A 40 1.58 -2.77 7.60
C ARG A 40 0.65 -3.03 6.42
N ILE A 41 -0.27 -2.10 6.14
CA ILE A 41 -1.15 -2.20 4.98
C ILE A 41 -0.32 -2.22 3.70
N LEU A 42 0.70 -1.37 3.59
CA LEU A 42 1.60 -1.33 2.43
C LEU A 42 2.43 -2.62 2.31
N ASP A 43 2.91 -3.17 3.42
CA ASP A 43 3.61 -4.46 3.41
C ASP A 43 2.71 -5.55 2.79
N ILE A 44 1.43 -5.61 3.18
CA ILE A 44 0.45 -6.56 2.64
C ILE A 44 0.20 -6.31 1.14
N VAL A 45 -0.16 -5.09 0.76
CA VAL A 45 -0.50 -4.72 -0.62
C VAL A 45 0.65 -5.01 -1.58
N THR A 46 1.88 -4.79 -1.13
CA THR A 46 3.06 -4.98 -1.97
C THR A 46 3.55 -6.42 -2.03
N THR A 47 3.09 -7.32 -1.16
CA THR A 47 3.58 -8.71 -1.07
C THR A 47 2.53 -9.77 -1.37
N SER A 48 1.25 -9.42 -1.29
CA SER A 48 0.13 -10.37 -1.39
C SER A 48 -0.82 -9.97 -2.51
N SER A 49 -1.50 -10.96 -3.08
CA SER A 49 -2.65 -10.72 -3.96
C SER A 49 -3.82 -10.10 -3.17
N PRO A 50 -4.78 -9.43 -3.83
CA PRO A 50 -5.92 -8.81 -3.14
C PRO A 50 -6.69 -9.77 -2.24
N LYS A 51 -6.98 -10.99 -2.73
CA LYS A 51 -7.74 -11.99 -1.99
C LYS A 51 -7.02 -12.44 -0.73
N GLU A 52 -5.72 -12.71 -0.80
CA GLU A 52 -4.95 -13.14 0.37
C GLU A 52 -4.67 -11.96 1.31
N GLY A 53 -4.35 -10.78 0.78
CA GLY A 53 -4.13 -9.59 1.59
C GLY A 53 -5.36 -9.17 2.40
N LEU A 54 -6.56 -9.25 1.82
CA LEU A 54 -7.81 -8.98 2.54
C LEU A 54 -8.08 -9.96 3.67
N LYS A 55 -7.69 -11.24 3.53
CA LYS A 55 -7.76 -12.22 4.64
C LYS A 55 -6.76 -11.90 5.76
N ILE A 56 -5.54 -11.50 5.39
CA ILE A 56 -4.53 -11.08 6.36
C ILE A 56 -5.04 -9.86 7.13
N LEU A 57 -5.59 -8.86 6.42
CA LEU A 57 -6.17 -7.67 7.04
C LEU A 57 -7.31 -8.01 7.99
N ALA A 58 -8.25 -8.87 7.58
CA ALA A 58 -9.35 -9.31 8.42
C ALA A 58 -8.86 -9.95 9.74
N THR A 59 -7.76 -10.70 9.68
CA THR A 59 -7.14 -11.30 10.87
C THR A 59 -6.50 -10.24 11.78
N LEU A 60 -5.86 -9.22 11.21
CA LEU A 60 -5.18 -8.15 11.96
C LEU A 60 -6.15 -7.16 12.60
N THR A 61 -7.24 -6.83 11.91
CA THR A 61 -8.23 -5.85 12.35
C THR A 61 -9.34 -6.47 13.19
N GLY A 62 -9.55 -7.78 13.08
CA GLY A 62 -10.73 -8.48 13.60
C GLY A 62 -11.99 -8.19 12.79
N GLU A 63 -11.87 -7.48 11.66
CA GLU A 63 -12.99 -7.11 10.79
C GLU A 63 -13.22 -8.20 9.74
N ASN A 64 -14.39 -8.86 9.81
CA ASN A 64 -14.74 -9.92 8.86
C ASN A 64 -15.35 -9.38 7.56
N GLU A 65 -15.75 -8.10 7.55
CA GLU A 65 -16.27 -7.45 6.35
C GLU A 65 -15.13 -7.14 5.36
N ILE A 66 -15.10 -7.88 4.25
CA ILE A 66 -14.15 -7.66 3.15
C ILE A 66 -14.17 -6.20 2.68
N LEU A 67 -15.35 -5.59 2.59
CA LEU A 67 -15.52 -4.22 2.11
C LEU A 67 -14.82 -3.20 3.03
N GLN A 68 -14.83 -3.40 4.34
CA GLN A 68 -14.19 -2.49 5.28
C GLN A 68 -12.67 -2.60 5.21
N ASN A 69 -12.13 -3.82 5.20
CA ASN A 69 -10.70 -4.03 5.02
C ASN A 69 -10.19 -3.45 3.70
N TYR A 70 -10.98 -3.57 2.63
CA TYR A 70 -10.67 -2.96 1.35
C TYR A 70 -10.74 -1.43 1.38
N LYS A 71 -11.70 -0.82 2.09
CA LYS A 71 -11.73 0.64 2.30
C LYS A 71 -10.46 1.16 2.97
N MET A 72 -9.95 0.45 3.98
CA MET A 72 -8.68 0.82 4.65
C MET A 72 -7.51 0.83 3.68
N VAL A 73 -7.39 -0.20 2.83
CA VAL A 73 -6.38 -0.23 1.76
C VAL A 73 -6.54 0.96 0.83
N LYS A 74 -7.78 1.22 0.38
CA LYS A 74 -8.08 2.30 -0.55
C LYS A 74 -7.72 3.66 0.02
N GLU A 75 -8.04 3.93 1.29
CA GLU A 75 -7.69 5.17 1.97
C GLU A 75 -6.18 5.39 2.02
N VAL A 76 -5.40 4.35 2.35
CA VAL A 76 -3.94 4.43 2.34
C VAL A 76 -3.41 4.75 0.93
N LEU A 77 -3.87 4.03 -0.10
CA LEU A 77 -3.44 4.27 -1.48
C LEU A 77 -3.84 5.68 -1.97
N LEU A 78 -5.06 6.14 -1.67
CA LEU A 78 -5.52 7.49 -2.01
C LEU A 78 -4.67 8.58 -1.34
N ASN A 79 -4.29 8.39 -0.07
CA ASN A 79 -3.43 9.33 0.63
C ASN A 79 -2.03 9.39 0.02
N LEU A 80 -1.48 8.26 -0.41
CA LEU A 80 -0.20 8.21 -1.13
C LEU A 80 -0.28 8.92 -2.48
N ASN A 81 -1.37 8.70 -3.23
CA ASN A 81 -1.57 9.38 -4.50
C ASN A 81 -1.66 10.90 -4.33
N LYS A 82 -2.42 11.37 -3.32
CA LYS A 82 -2.50 12.79 -2.96
C LYS A 82 -1.16 13.37 -2.52
N ALA A 83 -0.29 12.56 -1.93
CA ALA A 83 1.07 12.93 -1.56
C ALA A 83 2.07 12.89 -2.73
N GLY A 84 1.61 12.57 -3.95
CA GLY A 84 2.41 12.60 -5.16
C GLY A 84 3.07 11.27 -5.55
N VAL A 85 2.74 10.16 -4.88
CA VAL A 85 3.20 8.83 -5.28
C VAL A 85 2.34 8.35 -6.43
N SER A 86 2.94 8.07 -7.60
CA SER A 86 2.20 7.44 -8.69
C SER A 86 1.77 6.04 -8.27
N LEU A 87 0.47 5.78 -8.27
CA LEU A 87 -0.09 4.45 -8.03
C LEU A 87 0.06 3.52 -9.23
N GLU A 88 0.36 4.01 -10.43
CA GLU A 88 0.46 3.16 -11.64
C GLU A 88 1.59 2.14 -11.57
N ILE A 89 2.63 2.45 -10.81
CA ILE A 89 3.79 1.59 -10.58
C ILE A 89 3.60 0.66 -9.38
N TRP A 90 2.43 0.69 -8.73
CA TRP A 90 2.09 -0.25 -7.66
C TRP A 90 1.65 -1.61 -8.20
N ASN A 91 1.44 -2.57 -7.30
CA ASN A 91 1.00 -3.92 -7.62
C ASN A 91 -0.26 -3.90 -8.51
N GLU A 92 -0.10 -4.29 -9.78
CA GLU A 92 -1.13 -4.25 -10.81
C GLU A 92 -2.39 -5.03 -10.41
N GLU A 93 -2.26 -6.13 -9.65
CA GLU A 93 -3.40 -6.91 -9.19
C GLU A 93 -4.34 -6.10 -8.29
N TRP A 94 -3.77 -5.28 -7.39
CA TRP A 94 -4.54 -4.42 -6.50
C TRP A 94 -5.19 -3.26 -7.24
N LEU A 95 -4.50 -2.68 -8.24
CA LEU A 95 -5.09 -1.64 -9.09
C LEU A 95 -6.25 -2.17 -9.92
N ASN A 96 -6.12 -3.39 -10.46
CA ASN A 96 -7.18 -4.03 -11.22
C ASN A 96 -8.36 -4.43 -10.33
N PHE A 97 -8.08 -4.94 -9.12
CA PHE A 97 -9.10 -5.19 -8.11
C PHE A 97 -9.85 -3.91 -7.74
N ASP A 98 -9.14 -2.78 -7.60
CA ASP A 98 -9.76 -1.50 -7.30
C ASP A 98 -10.71 -1.05 -8.41
N LYS A 99 -10.30 -1.16 -9.69
CA LYS A 99 -11.17 -0.84 -10.84
C LYS A 99 -12.46 -1.67 -10.85
N GLN A 100 -12.39 -2.96 -10.52
CA GLN A 100 -13.56 -3.85 -10.50
C GLN A 100 -14.55 -3.54 -9.36
N ASN A 101 -14.05 -2.98 -8.25
CA ASN A 101 -14.83 -2.77 -7.02
C ASN A 101 -15.13 -1.30 -6.73
N SER A 102 -14.67 -0.38 -7.57
CA SER A 102 -14.86 1.07 -7.36
C SER A 102 -16.23 1.61 -7.78
N GLY A 103 -17.10 0.81 -8.40
CA GLY A 103 -18.48 1.22 -8.71
C GLY A 103 -18.59 2.47 -9.60
N VAL A 104 -17.55 2.78 -10.36
CA VAL A 104 -17.52 3.75 -11.46
C VAL A 104 -17.17 3.01 -12.74
#